data_AF-A0A2V8R2S4-F1
#
_entry.id   AF-A0A2V8R2S4-F1
#
_cell.length_a   1.000
_cell.length_b   1.000
_cell.length_c   1.000
_cell.angle_alpha   90.00
_cell.angle_beta   90.00
_cell.angle_gamma   90.00
#
_symmetry.space_group_name_H-M   'P 1'
#
loop_
_entity.id
_entity.type
_entity.pdbx_description
1 polymer ?
#
loop_
_entity_poly.entity_id
_entity_poly.type
_entity_poly.pdbx_seq_one_letter_code
_entity_poly.pdbx_strand_id
1 'polypeptide(L)'
;IHPFGDFLLHDIGTGDGIVETNGEATRNMVRTAPLWGVRTHDRLMHDGGSSSAPSNSGAQSFTFNEAILRHAGQATSSRTAYQALTPLQKAQLIKFLKSL
;
A
#
# COMPACT_ATOMS: atom_id res chain seq x y z
N ILE A 1 -10.86 12.93 -14.44
CA ILE A 1 -10.18 11.66 -14.08
C ILE A 1 -9.27 11.94 -12.88
N HIS A 2 -9.31 11.14 -11.80
CA HIS A 2 -8.59 11.44 -10.55
C HIS A 2 -7.64 10.30 -10.17
N PRO A 3 -6.31 10.51 -10.08
CA PRO A 3 -5.32 9.44 -9.89
C PRO A 3 -5.31 8.82 -8.50
N PHE A 4 -5.87 9.52 -7.50
CA PHE A 4 -5.79 9.12 -6.10
C PHE A 4 -4.34 8.78 -5.67
N GLY A 5 -3.41 9.67 -6.02
CA GLY A 5 -2.00 9.60 -5.66
C GLY A 5 -1.30 10.93 -5.97
N ASP A 6 -0.20 11.21 -5.28
CA ASP A 6 0.62 12.42 -5.43
C ASP A 6 1.90 12.21 -6.24
N PHE A 7 2.21 10.96 -6.60
CA PHE A 7 3.40 10.55 -7.34
C PHE A 7 4.74 10.84 -6.65
N LEU A 8 4.71 11.20 -5.36
CA LEU A 8 5.90 11.46 -4.56
C LEU A 8 6.49 10.17 -3.99
N LEU A 9 7.63 10.32 -3.33
CA LEU A 9 8.32 9.27 -2.58
C LEU A 9 7.84 9.27 -1.13
N HIS A 10 7.50 8.09 -0.62
CA HIS A 10 7.07 7.90 0.76
C HIS A 10 7.69 6.65 1.38
N ASP A 11 8.01 6.74 2.67
CA ASP A 11 8.39 5.58 3.48
C ASP A 11 7.13 4.92 4.01
N ILE A 12 6.78 3.77 3.43
CA ILE A 12 5.67 2.92 3.86
C ILE A 12 6.14 1.68 4.65
N GLY A 13 7.42 1.63 5.03
CA GLY A 13 8.04 0.57 5.83
C GLY A 13 8.44 -0.70 5.08
N THR A 14 8.33 -0.71 3.74
CA THR A 14 8.69 -1.88 2.92
C THR A 14 9.71 -1.58 1.83
N GLY A 15 10.39 -0.43 1.86
CA GLY A 15 11.38 -0.07 0.83
C GLY A 15 12.52 -1.10 0.71
N ASP A 16 13.26 -1.02 -0.39
CA ASP A 16 14.23 -2.05 -0.80
C ASP A 16 15.61 -1.94 -0.14
N GLY A 17 15.84 -0.91 0.66
CA GLY A 17 17.11 -0.71 1.36
C GLY A 17 18.18 -0.04 0.51
N ILE A 18 17.87 0.36 -0.72
CA ILE A 18 18.82 0.97 -1.65
C ILE A 18 18.84 2.48 -1.47
N VAL A 19 20.03 3.03 -1.28
CA VAL A 19 20.23 4.48 -1.15
C VAL A 19 20.34 5.10 -2.53
N GLU A 20 19.41 6.00 -2.84
CA GLU A 20 19.38 6.78 -4.07
C GLU A 20 20.27 8.02 -3.98
N THR A 21 20.43 8.72 -5.11
CA THR A 21 21.31 9.91 -5.24
C THR A 21 21.04 11.02 -4.22
N ASN A 22 19.83 11.06 -3.62
CA ASN A 22 19.46 12.06 -2.61
C ASN A 22 19.82 11.67 -1.16
N GLY A 23 20.65 10.64 -0.97
CA GLY A 23 21.27 10.29 0.31
C GLY A 23 20.49 9.28 1.15
N GLU A 24 21.05 8.93 2.32
CA GLU A 24 20.62 7.82 3.18
C GLU A 24 19.12 7.78 3.52
N ALA A 25 18.46 8.95 3.58
CA ALA A 25 17.04 9.05 3.86
C ALA A 25 16.15 8.41 2.79
N THR A 26 16.68 8.15 1.59
CA THR A 26 15.95 7.52 0.48
C THR A 26 15.83 6.00 0.60
N ARG A 27 16.60 5.37 1.50
CA ARG A 27 16.70 3.91 1.66
C ARG A 27 15.37 3.16 1.67
N ASN A 28 14.35 3.74 2.28
CA ASN A 28 13.03 3.11 2.45
C ASN A 28 11.92 3.77 1.61
N MET A 29 12.29 4.75 0.78
CA MET A 29 11.34 5.58 0.06
C MET A 29 10.88 4.87 -1.20
N VAL A 30 9.56 4.82 -1.41
CA VAL A 30 8.96 4.26 -2.61
C VAL A 30 7.96 5.21 -3.23
N ARG A 31 7.88 5.19 -4.56
CA ARG A 31 6.97 6.07 -5.29
C ARG A 31 5.52 5.63 -5.09
N THR A 32 4.65 6.57 -4.73
CA THR A 32 3.20 6.33 -4.68
C THR A 32 2.67 6.09 -6.11
N ALA A 33 2.23 4.87 -6.39
CA ALA A 33 1.51 4.55 -7.62
C ALA A 33 0.09 5.15 -7.57
N PRO A 34 -0.45 5.64 -8.71
CA PRO A 34 -1.85 6.05 -8.77
C PRO A 34 -2.77 4.83 -8.59
N LEU A 35 -3.98 5.03 -8.06
CA LEU A 35 -4.98 3.96 -7.92
C LEU A 35 -5.86 3.77 -9.17
N TRP A 36 -5.50 4.39 -10.29
CA TRP A 36 -6.18 4.18 -11.57
C TRP A 36 -6.13 2.72 -11.99
N GLY A 37 -7.29 2.10 -12.23
CA GLY A 37 -7.36 0.70 -12.64
C GLY A 37 -6.88 -0.26 -11.56
N VAL A 38 -6.82 0.14 -10.28
CA VAL A 38 -6.24 -0.72 -9.24
C VAL A 38 -6.96 -2.07 -9.11
N ARG A 39 -8.24 -2.14 -9.53
CA ARG A 39 -9.01 -3.39 -9.58
C ARG A 39 -8.42 -4.45 -10.53
N THR A 40 -7.63 -4.05 -11.54
CA THR A 40 -7.07 -4.95 -12.55
C THR A 40 -5.65 -5.43 -12.21
N HIS A 41 -5.04 -4.90 -11.14
CA HIS A 41 -3.74 -5.38 -10.70
C HIS A 41 -3.89 -6.70 -9.92
N ASP A 42 -3.12 -7.69 -10.36
CA ASP A 42 -2.98 -9.01 -9.72
C ASP A 42 -1.95 -9.02 -8.59
N ARG A 43 -1.10 -8.00 -8.52
CA ARG A 43 -0.11 -7.79 -7.46
C ARG A 43 -0.23 -6.39 -6.88
N LEU A 44 -0.34 -6.33 -5.55
CA LEU A 44 -0.29 -5.09 -4.79
C LEU A 44 1.05 -5.02 -4.06
N MET A 45 1.44 -3.80 -3.66
CA MET A 45 2.75 -3.48 -3.06
C MET A 45 3.92 -3.67 -4.05
N HIS A 46 5.03 -2.96 -3.81
CA HIS A 46 6.20 -3.02 -4.69
C HIS A 46 7.14 -4.17 -4.34
N ASP A 47 7.11 -4.67 -3.10
CA ASP A 47 8.03 -5.67 -2.57
C ASP A 47 7.63 -7.12 -2.95
N GLY A 48 6.60 -7.28 -3.79
CA GLY A 48 6.15 -8.57 -4.30
C GLY A 48 5.73 -9.57 -3.22
N GLY A 49 5.49 -9.11 -1.99
CA GLY A 49 5.18 -9.95 -0.83
C GLY A 49 6.38 -10.50 -0.07
N SER A 50 7.60 -10.01 -0.32
CA SER A 50 8.83 -10.53 0.28
C SER A 50 9.04 -10.15 1.76
N SER A 51 8.38 -9.12 2.29
CA SER A 51 8.50 -8.75 3.71
C SER A 51 7.49 -9.47 4.63
N SER A 52 7.87 -9.64 5.89
CA SER A 52 7.36 -10.55 6.93
C SER A 52 5.93 -10.35 7.45
N ALA A 53 5.07 -9.54 6.81
CA ALA A 53 3.67 -9.44 7.25
C ALA A 53 2.88 -10.69 6.83
N PRO A 54 2.04 -11.26 7.71
CA PRO A 54 1.31 -12.49 7.43
C PRO A 54 0.38 -12.33 6.22
N SER A 55 0.64 -13.11 5.18
CA SER A 55 -0.35 -13.43 4.15
C SER A 55 -1.16 -14.61 4.67
N ASN A 56 -2.48 -14.46 4.78
CA ASN A 56 -3.35 -15.54 5.26
C ASN A 56 -3.55 -16.63 4.20
N SER A 57 -2.95 -16.47 3.02
CA SER A 57 -3.21 -17.29 1.83
C SER A 57 -1.97 -17.99 1.28
N GLY A 58 -0.77 -17.72 1.82
CA GLY A 58 0.49 -18.21 1.23
C GLY A 58 0.79 -17.67 -0.18
N ALA A 59 -0.08 -16.80 -0.71
CA ALA A 59 0.06 -16.22 -2.04
C ALA A 59 0.94 -14.97 -2.00
N GLN A 60 1.73 -14.76 -3.07
CA GLN A 60 2.47 -13.52 -3.34
C GLN A 60 1.57 -12.34 -3.78
N SER A 61 0.25 -12.50 -3.66
CA SER A 61 -0.76 -11.52 -4.03
C SER A 61 -1.56 -11.14 -2.79
N PHE A 62 -1.65 -9.85 -2.52
CA PHE A 62 -2.39 -9.31 -1.38
C PHE A 62 -3.79 -8.89 -1.80
N THR A 63 -4.77 -9.15 -0.93
CA THR A 63 -6.04 -8.44 -0.98
C THR A 63 -5.82 -6.95 -0.67
N PHE A 64 -6.77 -6.09 -1.06
CA PHE A 64 -6.74 -4.68 -0.65
C PHE A 64 -6.63 -4.50 0.87
N ASN A 65 -7.30 -5.35 1.65
CA ASN A 65 -7.23 -5.30 3.10
C ASN A 65 -5.81 -5.62 3.61
N GLU A 66 -5.19 -6.69 3.11
CA GLU A 66 -3.82 -7.06 3.49
C GLU A 66 -2.82 -5.98 3.06
N ALA A 67 -2.94 -5.44 1.85
CA ALA A 67 -2.09 -4.35 1.37
C ALA A 67 -2.22 -3.10 2.27
N ILE A 68 -3.44 -2.66 2.58
CA ILE A 68 -3.67 -1.50 3.47
C ILE A 68 -3.06 -1.74 4.86
N LEU A 69 -3.24 -2.94 5.43
CA LEU A 69 -2.73 -3.25 6.77
C LEU A 69 -1.21 -3.39 6.82
N ARG A 70 -0.54 -3.66 5.70
CA ARG A 70 0.92 -3.76 5.61
C ARG A 70 1.62 -2.41 5.64
N HIS A 71 0.95 -1.32 5.24
CA HIS A 71 1.54 0.02 5.23
C HIS A 71 1.96 0.48 6.64
N ALA A 72 3.19 0.95 6.78
CA ALA A 72 3.76 1.49 8.01
C ALA A 72 4.41 2.86 7.74
N GLY A 73 5.37 3.28 8.57
CA GLY A 73 6.09 4.54 8.39
C GLY A 73 5.14 5.74 8.32
N GLN A 74 5.25 6.54 7.26
CA GLN A 74 4.41 7.72 7.01
C GLN A 74 2.93 7.38 6.82
N ALA A 75 2.59 6.15 6.43
CA ALA A 75 1.22 5.69 6.23
C ALA A 75 0.56 5.12 7.50
N THR A 76 1.25 5.15 8.65
CA THR A 76 0.75 4.58 9.91
C THR A 76 -0.59 5.19 10.33
N SER A 77 -0.75 6.51 10.21
CA SER A 77 -2.01 7.20 10.56
C SER A 77 -3.18 6.74 9.70
N SER A 78 -2.97 6.62 8.38
CA SER A 78 -3.98 6.11 7.44
C SER A 78 -4.33 4.65 7.71
N ARG A 79 -3.34 3.80 8.00
CA ARG A 79 -3.59 2.40 8.41
C ARG A 79 -4.43 2.34 9.69
N THR A 80 -4.08 3.11 10.71
CA THR A 80 -4.82 3.14 11.97
C THR A 80 -6.24 3.65 11.78
N ALA A 81 -6.44 4.69 10.96
CA ALA A 81 -7.77 5.19 10.61
C ALA A 81 -8.60 4.11 9.90
N TYR A 82 -8.00 3.36 8.96
CA TYR A 82 -8.65 2.22 8.32
C TYR A 82 -9.01 1.11 9.32
N GLN A 83 -8.11 0.77 10.24
CA GLN A 83 -8.36 -0.24 11.27
C GLN A 83 -9.56 0.11 12.16
N ALA A 84 -9.73 1.40 12.49
CA ALA A 84 -10.83 1.94 13.29
C ALA A 84 -12.19 1.97 12.56
N LEU A 85 -12.22 1.78 11.22
CA LEU A 85 -13.48 1.71 10.48
C LEU A 85 -14.32 0.50 10.90
N THR A 86 -15.63 0.71 10.94
CA THR A 86 -16.61 -0.38 11.07
C THR A 86 -16.51 -1.36 9.88
N PRO A 87 -17.00 -2.60 10.02
CA PRO A 87 -17.03 -3.56 8.90
C PRO A 87 -17.74 -3.01 7.66
N LEU A 88 -18.84 -2.27 7.84
CA LEU A 88 -19.58 -1.65 6.73
C LEU A 88 -18.73 -0.60 6.00
N GLN A 89 -18.05 0.28 6.74
CA GLN A 89 -17.18 1.31 6.15
C GLN A 89 -15.98 0.69 5.42
N LYS A 90 -15.37 -0.37 5.97
CA LYS A 90 -14.32 -1.13 5.27
C LYS A 90 -14.86 -1.70 3.96
N ALA A 91 -16.04 -2.33 3.98
CA ALA A 91 -16.66 -2.87 2.78
C ALA A 91 -16.95 -1.78 1.72
N GLN A 92 -17.39 -0.60 2.14
CA GLN A 92 -17.61 0.56 1.25
C GLN A 92 -16.30 1.03 0.61
N LEU A 93 -15.22 1.15 1.39
CA LEU A 93 -13.90 1.52 0.87
C LEU A 93 -13.37 0.48 -0.13
N ILE A 94 -13.47 -0.81 0.19
CA ILE A 94 -13.06 -1.88 -0.72
C ILE A 94 -13.92 -1.87 -2.00
N LYS A 95 -15.22 -1.60 -1.90
CA LYS A 95 -16.10 -1.44 -3.08
C LYS A 95 -15.66 -0.27 -3.95
N PHE A 96 -15.29 0.86 -3.34
CA PHE A 96 -14.74 2.00 -4.06
C PHE A 96 -13.44 1.63 -4.78
N LEU A 97 -12.47 0.99 -4.11
CA LEU A 97 -11.22 0.55 -4.75
C LEU A 97 -11.46 -0.42 -5.93
N LYS A 98 -12.45 -1.31 -5.81
CA LYS A 98 -12.87 -2.21 -6.90
C LYS A 98 -13.55 -1.49 -8.07
N SER A 99 -13.99 -0.25 -7.89
CA SER A 99 -14.61 0.57 -8.94
C SER A 99 -13.61 1.43 -9.73
N LEU A 100 -12.37 1.52 -9.24
CA LEU A 100 -11.28 2.28 -9.88
C LEU A 100 -10.63 1.52 -11.03
#